data_AF-A0A3G8M8M6-F1
#
_entry.id   AF-A0A3G8M8M6-F1
#
_cell.length_a   1.000
_cell.length_b   1.000
_cell.length_c   1.000
_cell.angle_alpha   90.00
_cell.angle_beta   90.00
_cell.angle_gamma   90.00
#
_symmetry.space_group_name_H-M   'P 1'
#
loop_
_entity.id
_entity.type
_entity.pdbx_description
1 polymer ?
#
loop_
_entity_poly.entity_id
_entity_poly.type
_entity_poly.pdbx_seq_one_letter_code
_entity_poly.pdbx_strand_id
1 'polypeptide(L)' 'MNAPTKGSPIEIVLADNAGRKDVLRGVLLGRFDGDHVEVKFDDLPFKAIVDRRLVRKLQAEGEAS' A
#
# COMPACT_ATOMS: atom_id res chain seq x y z
N MET A 1 4.96 -9.80 -12.97
CA MET A 1 4.44 -9.49 -11.62
C MET A 1 4.63 -7.99 -11.40
N ASN A 2 3.55 -7.19 -11.37
CA ASN A 2 3.62 -5.71 -11.34
C ASN A 2 3.85 -5.19 -9.91
N ALA A 3 5.09 -5.23 -9.40
CA ALA A 3 5.42 -4.71 -8.07
C ALA A 3 5.20 -3.19 -7.98
N PRO A 4 4.66 -2.66 -6.85
CA PRO A 4 4.55 -1.22 -6.59
C PRO A 4 5.90 -0.51 -6.79
N THR A 5 5.90 0.59 -7.53
CA THR A 5 7.09 1.44 -7.73
C THR A 5 7.02 2.66 -6.82
N LYS A 6 8.17 3.24 -6.45
CA LYS A 6 8.21 4.48 -5.67
C LYS A 6 7.39 5.57 -6.37
N GLY A 7 6.56 6.28 -5.60
CA GLY A 7 5.63 7.30 -6.10
C GLY A 7 4.30 6.74 -6.59
N SER A 8 4.10 5.42 -6.66
CA SER A 8 2.82 4.85 -7.07
C SER A 8 1.74 4.98 -6.00
N PRO A 9 0.48 5.24 -6.39
CA PRO A 9 -0.65 5.13 -5.50
C PRO A 9 -0.84 3.67 -5.08
N ILE A 10 -1.16 3.47 -3.81
CA ILE A 10 -1.30 2.16 -3.18
C ILE A 10 -2.50 2.12 -2.25
N GLU A 11 -2.98 0.90 -2.02
CA GLU A 11 -3.91 0.56 -0.95
C GLU A 11 -3.21 -0.38 0.04
N ILE A 12 -3.46 -0.17 1.32
CA ILE A 12 -2.93 -0.98 2.42
C ILE A 12 -4.13 -1.65 3.07
N VAL A 13 -4.20 -2.98 2.92
CA VAL A 13 -5.31 -3.78 3.42
C VAL A 13 -4.94 -4.32 4.79
N LEU A 14 -5.58 -3.78 5.83
CA LEU A 14 -5.47 -4.25 7.20
C LEU A 14 -6.63 -5.20 7.47
N ALA A 15 -6.34 -6.46 7.80
CA ALA A 15 -7.36 -7.41 8.22
C ALA A 15 -7.25 -7.61 9.74
N ASP A 16 -8.36 -7.45 10.46
CA ASP A 16 -8.42 -7.82 11.88
C ASP A 16 -8.72 -9.33 12.06
N ASN A 17 -8.57 -9.83 13.28
CA ASN A 17 -8.85 -11.22 13.62
C ASN A 17 -10.33 -11.61 13.47
N ALA A 18 -11.23 -10.64 13.31
CA ALA A 18 -12.65 -10.84 13.05
C ALA A 18 -12.98 -10.85 11.54
N GLY A 19 -11.97 -10.73 10.67
CA GLY A 19 -12.13 -10.72 9.22
C GLY A 19 -12.61 -9.39 8.65
N ARG A 20 -12.70 -8.33 9.45
CA ARG A 20 -12.96 -6.98 8.95
C ARG A 20 -11.71 -6.47 8.25
N LYS A 21 -11.92 -5.87 7.07
CA LYS A 21 -10.86 -5.30 6.25
C LYS A 21 -10.98 -3.80 6.25
N ASP A 22 -10.00 -3.12 6.81
CA ASP A 22 -9.82 -1.69 6.68
C ASP A 22 -8.83 -1.42 5.54
N VAL A 23 -9.17 -0.48 4.66
CA VAL A 23 -8.34 -0.10 3.52
C VAL A 23 -7.88 1.33 3.70
N LEU A 24 -6.57 1.51 3.84
CA LEU A 24 -5.93 2.82 3.87
C LEU A 24 -5.30 3.12 2.52
N ARG A 25 -5.41 4.38 2.07
CA ARG A 25 -4.83 4.86 0.81
C ARG A 25 -3.59 5.70 1.06
N GLY A 26 -2.69 5.67 0.09
CA GLY A 26 -1.47 6.44 0.17
C GLY A 26 -0.55 6.25 -1.03
N VAL A 27 0.70 6.67 -0.83
CA VAL A 27 1.76 6.62 -1.83
C VAL A 27 2.93 5.80 -1.29
N LEU A 28 3.46 4.90 -2.14
CA LEU A 28 4.68 4.17 -1.84
C LEU A 28 5.89 5.11 -1.89
N LEU A 29 6.61 5.26 -0.78
CA LEU A 29 7.83 6.07 -0.73
C LEU A 29 9.08 5.29 -1.11
N GLY A 30 9.08 3.98 -0.93
CA GLY A 30 10.17 3.11 -1.35
C GLY A 30 10.26 1.82 -0.55
N ARG A 31 11.32 1.05 -0.83
CA ARG A 31 11.66 -0.16 -0.08
C ARG A 31 12.39 0.23 1.20
N PHE A 32 11.97 -0.33 2.33
CA PHE A 32 12.67 -0.18 3.60
C PHE A 32 13.68 -1.33 3.77
N ASP A 33 13.21 -2.58 3.63
CA ASP A 33 14.05 -3.78 3.70
C ASP A 33 13.52 -4.92 2.80
N GLY A 34 13.94 -6.17 3.07
CA GLY A 34 13.49 -7.40 2.42
C GLY A 34 11.97 -7.48 2.21
N ASP A 35 11.23 -7.24 3.30
CA ASP A 35 9.81 -7.54 3.46
C ASP A 35 8.97 -6.28 3.75
N HIS A 36 9.60 -5.15 4.05
CA HIS A 36 8.91 -3.91 4.42
C HIS A 36 9.12 -2.78 3.41
N VAL A 37 8.13 -1.91 3.35
CA VAL A 37 8.12 -0.70 2.52
C VAL A 37 7.72 0.52 3.33
N GLU A 38 8.25 1.69 2.95
CA GLU A 38 7.87 2.98 3.52
C GLU A 38 6.71 3.56 2.71
N VAL A 39 5.68 4.05 3.38
CA VAL A 39 4.47 4.62 2.79
C VAL A 39 4.10 5.95 3.44
N LYS A 40 3.45 6.82 2.68
CA LYS A 40 2.76 8.01 3.19
C LYS A 40 1.27 7.82 2.95
N PHE A 41 0.45 7.98 3.98
CA PHE A 41 -1.00 7.91 3.83
C PHE A 41 -1.58 9.24 3.35
N ASP A 42 -2.72 9.18 2.68
CA ASP A 42 -3.42 10.38 2.20
C ASP A 42 -4.10 11.12 3.37
N ASP A 43 -4.72 10.36 4.29
CA ASP A 43 -5.54 10.91 5.38
C ASP A 43 -4.80 11.02 6.73
N LEU A 44 -3.54 10.60 6.81
CA LEU A 44 -2.77 10.61 8.06
C LEU A 44 -1.51 11.49 7.92
N PRO A 45 -1.16 12.29 8.94
CA PRO A 45 -0.03 13.23 8.86
C PRO A 45 1.35 12.57 9.03
N PHE A 46 1.41 11.24 9.07
CA PHE A 46 2.64 10.49 9.32
C PHE A 46 2.95 9.48 8.21
N LYS A 47 4.22 9.09 8.14
CA LYS A 47 4.70 7.99 7.31
C LYS A 47 4.77 6.72 8.15
N ALA A 48 4.63 5.57 7.51
CA ALA A 48 4.77 4.28 8.19
C ALA A 48 5.62 3.30 7.39
N ILE A 49 6.17 2.33 8.11
CA ILE A 49 6.79 1.13 7.54
C ILE A 49 5.76 0.02 7.66
N VAL A 50 5.43 -0.63 6.53
CA VAL A 50 4.40 -1.68 6.47
C VAL A 50 4.93 -2.91 5.75
N ASP A 51 4.38 -4.08 6.08
CA ASP A 51 4.67 -5.31 5.35
C ASP A 51 4.19 -5.18 3.89
N ARG A 52 5.10 -5.43 2.94
CA ARG A 52 4.84 -5.36 1.50
C ARG A 52 3.67 -6.22 1.04
N ARG A 53 3.30 -7.26 1.78
CA ARG A 53 2.19 -8.19 1.48
C ARG A 53 0.83 -7.54 1.71
N LEU A 54 0.76 -6.52 2.56
CA LEU A 54 -0.44 -5.73 2.81
C LEU A 54 -0.68 -4.67 1.74
N VAL A 55 0.37 -4.35 0.95
CA VAL A 55 0.35 -3.30 -0.06
C VAL A 55 -0.14 -3.83 -1.41
N ARG A 56 -1.17 -3.17 -1.95
CA ARG A 56 -1.73 -3.40 -3.28
C ARG A 56 -1.53 -2.15 -4.13
N LYS A 57 -1.25 -2.31 -5.43
CA LYS A 57 -1.32 -1.19 -6.36
C LYS A 57 -2.79 -0.81 -6.51
N LEU A 58 -3.08 0.48 -6.45
CA LEU A 58 -4.35 0.99 -6.95
C LEU A 58 -4.31 0.80 -8.47
N GLN A 59 -5.08 -0.15 -9.02
CA GLN A 59 -5.27 -0.21 -10.46
C GLN A 59 -6.02 1.07 -10.86
N ALA A 60 -5.43 1.87 -11.74
CA ALA A 60 -6.18 2.95 -12.36
C ALA A 60 -7.33 2.31 -13.14
N GLU A 61 -8.57 2.77 -12.91
CA GLU A 61 -9.71 2.44 -13.76
C GLU A 61 -9.32 2.80 -15.21
N GLY A 62 -8.97 1.78 -16.01
CA GLY A 62 -8.42 1.98 -17.34
C GLY A 62 -7.52 0.85 -17.84
N GLU A 63 -6.91 0.06 -16.96
CA GLU A 63 -6.19 -1.15 -17.38
C GLU A 63 -7.15 -2.35 -17.47
N ALA A 64 -8.17 -2.19 -18.32
CA ALA A 64 -8.85 -3.32 -18.91
C ALA A 64 -7.89 -3.97 -19.91
N SER A 65 -7.54 -5.23 -19.68
CA SER A 65 -6.99 -6.13 -20.68
C SER A 65 -7.64 -7.50 -20.47
#